data_AF-A0A7S1M509-F1
#
_entry.id   AF-A0A7S1M509-F1
#
_cell.length_a   1.000
_cell.length_b   1.000
_cell.length_c   1.000
_cell.angle_alpha   90.00
_cell.angle_beta   90.00
_cell.angle_gamma   90.00
#
_symmetry.space_group_name_H-M   'P 1'
#
loop_
_entity.id
_entity.type
_entity.pdbx_description
1 polymer ?
#
loop_
_entity_poly.entity_id
_entity_poly.type
_entity_poly.pdbx_seq_one_letter_code
_entity_poly.pdbx_strand_id
1 'polypeptide(L)'
;VDDPIRTTQMDKEMKHHLARRKLKEVRPAFAKLFHDIDTSGAGTVEIQDIKEAFENGTQVPREVGELVNLGRLIDLFDLFDQDEDGTLNKREFVDGLSCLALSEVPLETMQMLHVLRSIRRSVLLMHAALEGLQTGVDQGFHDDLPSMISPQTSIFKEYGPLLRQAVTRRDASERASTPPTPRRRRTPAAPQQQARTRAGAPSEV
;
A
#
# COMPACT_ATOMS: atom_id res chain seq x y z
N VAL A 1 47.31 7.30 -25.56
CA VAL A 1 46.79 6.60 -24.36
C VAL A 1 45.44 7.22 -24.11
N ASP A 2 44.38 6.53 -24.53
CA ASP A 2 43.01 7.04 -24.37
C ASP A 2 42.59 6.95 -22.90
N ASP A 3 41.97 8.02 -22.39
CA ASP A 3 41.60 8.13 -20.99
C ASP A 3 40.46 7.17 -20.62
N PRO A 4 40.65 6.27 -19.63
CA PRO A 4 39.61 5.33 -19.18
C PRO A 4 38.36 6.02 -18.58
N ILE A 5 38.44 7.33 -18.30
CA ILE A 5 37.33 8.14 -17.82
C ILE A 5 36.31 8.38 -18.95
N ARG A 6 36.78 8.57 -20.20
CA ARG A 6 35.91 8.85 -21.35
C ARG A 6 35.08 7.64 -21.76
N THR A 7 35.65 6.44 -21.70
CA THR A 7 34.95 5.19 -22.04
C THR A 7 33.79 4.92 -21.09
N THR A 8 33.99 5.15 -19.78
CA THR A 8 32.95 4.95 -18.77
C THR A 8 31.73 5.86 -18.97
N GLN A 9 31.95 7.11 -19.40
CA GLN A 9 30.85 8.04 -19.65
C GLN A 9 30.02 7.63 -20.87
N MET A 10 30.69 7.24 -21.97
CA MET A 10 30.02 6.75 -23.17
C MET A 10 29.15 5.52 -22.90
N ASP A 11 29.61 4.60 -22.04
CA ASP A 11 28.84 3.40 -21.69
C ASP A 11 27.55 3.74 -20.93
N LYS A 12 27.60 4.72 -20.02
CA LYS A 12 26.40 5.17 -19.29
C LYS A 12 25.39 5.81 -20.25
N GLU A 13 25.85 6.69 -21.13
CA GLU A 13 24.99 7.34 -22.12
C GLU A 13 24.35 6.33 -23.08
N MET A 14 25.14 5.34 -23.54
CA MET A 14 24.65 4.24 -24.38
C MET A 14 23.56 3.43 -23.67
N LYS A 15 23.77 3.05 -22.41
CA LYS A 15 22.78 2.31 -21.60
C LYS A 15 21.47 3.10 -21.47
N HIS A 16 21.56 4.38 -21.11
CA HIS A 16 20.37 5.24 -21.02
C HIS A 16 19.64 5.36 -22.36
N HIS A 17 20.38 5.46 -23.46
CA HIS A 17 19.77 5.56 -24.79
C HIS A 17 19.01 4.27 -25.16
N LEU A 18 19.60 3.11 -24.89
CA LEU A 18 18.95 1.81 -25.11
C LEU A 18 17.70 1.65 -24.25
N ALA A 19 17.79 2.03 -22.98
CA ALA A 19 16.67 1.96 -22.05
C ALA A 19 15.50 2.85 -22.52
N ARG A 20 15.77 4.08 -22.96
CA ARG A 20 14.75 4.98 -23.53
C ARG A 20 14.09 4.44 -24.81
N ARG A 21 14.85 3.77 -25.68
CA ARG A 21 14.31 3.15 -26.91
C ARG A 21 13.36 2.00 -26.54
N LYS A 22 13.79 1.10 -25.66
CA LYS A 22 12.93 0.03 -25.13
C LYS A 22 11.68 0.59 -24.49
N LEU A 23 11.81 1.67 -23.71
CA LEU A 23 10.66 2.30 -23.09
C LEU A 23 9.61 2.75 -24.12
N LYS A 24 10.07 3.39 -25.20
CA LYS A 24 9.18 3.85 -26.28
C LYS A 24 8.43 2.68 -26.95
N GLU A 25 9.06 1.52 -27.03
CA GLU A 25 8.48 0.30 -27.59
C GLU A 25 7.45 -0.35 -26.65
N VAL A 26 7.70 -0.36 -25.33
CA VAL A 26 6.77 -0.96 -24.34
C VAL A 26 5.66 -0.02 -23.86
N ARG A 27 5.81 1.30 -24.03
CA ARG A 27 4.79 2.29 -23.66
C ARG A 27 3.38 1.98 -24.20
N PRO A 28 3.17 1.59 -25.48
CA PRO A 28 1.84 1.19 -25.95
C PRO A 28 1.31 -0.07 -25.27
N ALA A 29 2.17 -0.99 -24.83
CA ALA A 29 1.75 -2.16 -24.05
C ALA A 29 1.25 -1.77 -22.65
N PHE A 30 1.90 -0.80 -21.98
CA PHE A 30 1.40 -0.25 -20.72
C PHE A 30 0.03 0.42 -20.89
N ALA A 31 -0.17 1.15 -21.99
CA ALA A 31 -1.45 1.79 -22.26
C ALA A 31 -2.58 0.79 -22.56
N LYS A 32 -2.26 -0.36 -23.17
CA LYS A 32 -3.21 -1.47 -23.34
C LYS A 32 -3.53 -2.12 -22.00
N LEU A 33 -2.51 -2.44 -21.21
CA LEU A 33 -2.67 -3.01 -19.88
C LEU A 33 -3.55 -2.12 -18.99
N PHE A 34 -3.39 -0.80 -19.05
CA PHE A 34 -4.27 0.14 -18.35
C PHE A 34 -5.73 -0.05 -18.75
N HIS A 35 -6.02 -0.17 -20.04
CA HIS A 35 -7.38 -0.36 -20.52
C HIS A 35 -7.96 -1.73 -20.15
N ASP A 36 -7.10 -2.76 -20.08
CA ASP A 36 -7.51 -4.10 -19.66
C ASP A 36 -7.83 -4.16 -18.15
N ILE A 37 -7.21 -3.29 -17.35
CA ILE A 37 -7.47 -3.18 -15.90
C ILE A 37 -8.66 -2.25 -15.61
N ASP A 38 -8.79 -1.14 -16.33
CA ASP A 38 -9.90 -0.18 -16.22
C ASP A 38 -11.19 -0.76 -16.84
N THR A 39 -11.72 -1.81 -16.22
CA THR A 39 -12.96 -2.48 -16.65
C THR A 39 -14.20 -1.61 -16.45
N SER A 40 -14.13 -0.66 -15.51
CA SER A 40 -15.20 0.30 -15.24
C SER A 40 -15.31 1.37 -16.34
N GLY A 41 -14.21 1.65 -17.05
CA GLY A 41 -14.12 2.68 -18.07
C GLY A 41 -14.13 4.09 -17.48
N ALA A 42 -13.72 4.25 -16.21
CA ALA A 42 -13.67 5.53 -15.52
C ALA A 42 -12.55 6.44 -16.06
N GLY A 43 -11.56 5.86 -16.75
CA GLY A 43 -10.34 6.56 -17.16
C GLY A 43 -9.31 6.72 -16.03
N THR A 44 -9.62 6.12 -14.87
CA THR A 44 -8.76 5.97 -13.70
C THR A 44 -8.81 4.51 -13.25
N VAL A 45 -7.75 4.07 -12.56
CA VAL A 45 -7.63 2.71 -12.04
C VAL A 45 -7.49 2.78 -10.53
N GLU A 46 -8.38 2.13 -9.81
CA GLU A 46 -8.28 1.97 -8.35
C GLU A 46 -7.41 0.75 -7.99
N ILE A 47 -6.94 0.69 -6.75
CA ILE A 47 -6.21 -0.49 -6.21
C ILE A 47 -7.06 -1.76 -6.36
N GLN A 48 -8.38 -1.64 -6.22
CA GLN A 48 -9.30 -2.77 -6.29
C GLN A 48 -9.39 -3.33 -7.71
N ASP A 49 -9.44 -2.47 -8.73
CA ASP A 49 -9.45 -2.89 -10.14
C ASP A 49 -8.20 -3.72 -10.48
N ILE A 50 -7.04 -3.30 -9.96
CA ILE A 50 -5.78 -4.02 -10.15
C ILE A 50 -5.85 -5.42 -9.52
N LYS A 51 -6.37 -5.54 -8.30
CA LYS A 51 -6.52 -6.83 -7.62
C LYS A 51 -7.48 -7.75 -8.37
N GLU A 52 -8.62 -7.23 -8.79
CA GLU A 52 -9.62 -8.00 -9.54
C GLU A 52 -9.08 -8.44 -10.89
N ALA A 53 -8.35 -7.58 -11.61
CA ALA A 53 -7.66 -7.96 -12.83
C ALA A 53 -6.68 -9.14 -12.62
N PHE A 54 -6.01 -9.21 -11.46
CA PHE A 54 -5.14 -10.35 -11.13
C PHE A 54 -5.90 -11.62 -10.78
N GLU A 55 -6.94 -11.52 -9.96
CA GLU A 55 -7.77 -12.66 -9.60
C GLU A 55 -8.47 -13.26 -10.81
N ASN A 56 -8.85 -12.42 -11.78
CA ASN A 56 -9.46 -12.82 -13.04
C ASN A 56 -8.46 -13.34 -14.09
N GLY A 57 -7.16 -13.28 -13.80
CA GLY A 57 -6.12 -13.79 -14.69
C GLY A 57 -5.90 -12.94 -15.95
N THR A 58 -6.08 -11.61 -15.86
CA THR A 58 -5.80 -10.68 -16.96
C THR A 58 -4.39 -10.93 -17.49
N GLN A 59 -4.31 -11.19 -18.80
CA GLN A 59 -3.04 -11.52 -19.45
C GLN A 59 -2.19 -10.27 -19.56
N VAL A 60 -1.14 -10.21 -18.74
CA VAL A 60 -0.15 -9.15 -18.87
C VAL A 60 0.72 -9.44 -20.08
N PRO A 61 0.86 -8.48 -21.02
CA PRO A 61 1.73 -8.64 -22.17
C PRO A 61 3.12 -9.09 -21.72
N ARG A 62 3.69 -10.07 -22.42
CA ARG A 62 4.96 -10.69 -22.03
C ARG A 62 6.06 -9.66 -21.83
N GLU A 63 6.08 -8.63 -22.66
CA GLU A 63 7.05 -7.53 -22.60
C GLU A 63 6.96 -6.74 -21.29
N VAL A 64 5.75 -6.64 -20.73
CA VAL A 64 5.49 -5.96 -19.45
C VAL A 64 5.76 -6.89 -18.28
N GLY A 65 5.35 -8.16 -18.38
CA GLY A 65 5.55 -9.16 -17.32
C GLY A 65 7.02 -9.45 -17.01
N GLU A 66 7.91 -9.35 -18.00
CA GLU A 66 9.36 -9.47 -17.80
C GLU A 66 9.97 -8.27 -17.05
N LEU A 67 9.34 -7.09 -17.14
CA LEU A 67 9.82 -5.84 -16.54
C LEU A 67 9.19 -5.55 -15.17
N VAL A 68 7.95 -5.99 -14.97
CA VAL A 68 7.13 -5.57 -13.83
C VAL A 68 6.53 -6.81 -13.18
N ASN A 69 6.93 -7.06 -11.94
CA ASN A 69 6.25 -8.03 -11.10
C ASN A 69 4.96 -7.39 -10.58
N LEU A 70 3.85 -7.97 -10.99
CA LEU A 70 2.49 -7.50 -10.73
C LEU A 70 2.12 -7.47 -9.25
N GLY A 71 2.64 -8.39 -8.43
CA GLY A 71 2.45 -8.32 -6.98
C GLY A 71 3.06 -7.07 -6.37
N ARG A 72 4.17 -6.58 -6.97
CA ARG A 72 4.82 -5.33 -6.55
C ARG A 72 4.12 -4.08 -7.07
N LEU A 73 3.25 -4.22 -8.08
CA LEU A 73 2.50 -3.09 -8.62
C LEU A 73 1.55 -2.50 -7.56
N ILE A 74 0.94 -3.36 -6.74
CA ILE A 74 0.08 -2.95 -5.63
C ILE A 74 0.88 -2.14 -4.61
N ASP A 75 2.08 -2.62 -4.23
CA ASP A 75 2.96 -1.91 -3.27
C ASP A 75 3.49 -0.56 -3.82
N LEU A 76 3.44 -0.38 -5.13
CA LEU A 76 3.92 0.80 -5.83
C LEU A 76 2.79 1.76 -6.23
N PHE A 77 1.54 1.41 -5.96
CA PHE A 77 0.39 2.22 -6.33
C PHE A 77 0.52 3.64 -5.77
N ASP A 78 0.75 3.76 -4.46
CA ASP A 78 0.91 5.03 -3.77
C ASP A 78 2.14 5.83 -4.24
N LEU A 79 3.11 5.18 -4.90
CA LEU A 79 4.25 5.86 -5.49
C LEU A 79 3.91 6.46 -6.85
N PHE A 80 3.02 5.81 -7.60
CA PHE A 80 2.60 6.27 -8.92
C PHE A 80 1.56 7.38 -8.81
N ASP A 81 0.73 7.33 -7.77
CA ASP A 81 -0.27 8.34 -7.44
C ASP A 81 0.43 9.64 -6.99
N GLN A 82 0.58 10.58 -7.92
CA GLN A 82 1.32 11.83 -7.70
C GLN A 82 0.48 12.90 -7.00
N ASP A 83 -0.83 12.84 -7.16
CA ASP A 83 -1.82 13.75 -6.62
C ASP A 83 -2.54 13.20 -5.38
N GLU A 84 -2.34 11.92 -5.05
CA GLU A 84 -2.81 11.24 -3.85
C GLU A 84 -4.33 11.19 -3.77
N ASP A 85 -4.98 11.02 -4.92
CA ASP A 85 -6.43 10.92 -5.00
C ASP A 85 -6.93 9.48 -4.74
N GLY A 86 -6.00 8.52 -4.58
CA GLY A 86 -6.28 7.11 -4.36
C GLY A 86 -6.58 6.34 -5.65
N THR A 87 -6.39 6.98 -6.80
CA THR A 87 -6.59 6.41 -8.14
C THR A 87 -5.36 6.67 -9.00
N LEU A 88 -5.21 5.93 -10.09
CA LEU A 88 -4.18 6.20 -11.09
C LEU A 88 -4.84 6.57 -12.39
N ASN A 89 -4.63 7.80 -12.87
CA ASN A 89 -5.00 8.11 -14.24
C ASN A 89 -4.01 7.44 -15.22
N LYS A 90 -4.39 7.41 -16.50
CA LYS A 90 -3.56 6.79 -17.55
C LYS A 90 -2.13 7.32 -17.60
N ARG A 91 -1.92 8.61 -17.31
CA ARG A 91 -0.60 9.23 -17.33
C ARG A 91 0.23 8.76 -16.14
N GLU A 92 -0.28 8.84 -14.90
CA GLU A 92 0.43 8.31 -13.72
C GLU A 92 0.77 6.84 -13.89
N PHE A 93 -0.18 6.02 -14.35
CA PHE A 93 0.05 4.60 -14.52
C PHE A 93 1.16 4.29 -15.53
N VAL A 94 1.10 4.89 -16.72
CA VAL A 94 2.10 4.67 -17.77
C VAL A 94 3.46 5.24 -17.37
N ASP A 95 3.51 6.44 -16.79
CA ASP A 95 4.77 7.06 -16.40
C ASP A 95 5.37 6.37 -15.16
N GLY A 96 4.56 5.88 -14.22
CA GLY A 96 4.97 5.07 -13.07
C GLY A 96 5.60 3.74 -13.48
N LEU A 97 4.94 2.98 -14.37
CA LEU A 97 5.51 1.76 -14.95
C LEU A 97 6.76 2.04 -15.78
N SER A 98 6.80 3.17 -16.48
CA SER A 98 7.97 3.61 -17.24
C SER A 98 9.16 3.89 -16.32
N CYS A 99 8.93 4.55 -15.20
CA CYS A 99 9.93 4.80 -14.18
C CYS A 99 10.44 3.49 -13.59
N LEU A 100 9.54 2.55 -13.27
CA LEU A 100 9.91 1.26 -12.70
C LEU A 100 10.75 0.41 -13.67
N ALA A 101 10.35 0.35 -14.94
CA ALA A 101 11.07 -0.39 -15.97
C ALA A 101 12.47 0.17 -16.25
N LEU A 102 12.70 1.46 -15.99
CA LEU A 102 13.98 2.14 -16.21
C LEU A 102 14.82 2.30 -14.93
N SER A 103 14.23 2.14 -13.74
CA SER A 103 14.93 2.42 -12.50
C SER A 103 15.90 1.29 -12.18
N GLU A 104 17.17 1.64 -12.06
CA GLU A 104 18.20 0.79 -11.42
C GLU A 104 18.09 0.83 -9.89
N VAL A 105 17.20 1.67 -9.36
CA VAL A 105 17.00 1.90 -7.93
C VAL A 105 16.24 0.69 -7.36
N PRO A 106 16.74 0.04 -6.29
CA PRO A 106 16.02 -1.02 -5.61
C PRO A 106 14.66 -0.55 -5.11
N LEU A 107 13.66 -1.43 -5.17
CA LEU A 107 12.29 -1.14 -4.78
C LEU A 107 12.21 -0.57 -3.35
N GLU A 108 13.00 -1.13 -2.44
CA GLU A 108 13.05 -0.75 -1.05
C GLU A 108 13.45 0.73 -0.89
N THR A 109 14.31 1.23 -1.79
CA THR A 109 14.70 2.64 -1.81
C THR A 109 13.56 3.51 -2.32
N MET A 110 12.79 3.05 -3.32
CA MET A 110 11.61 3.76 -3.81
C MET A 110 10.51 3.84 -2.74
N GLN A 111 10.28 2.76 -2.01
CA GLN A 111 9.36 2.71 -0.87
C GLN A 111 9.80 3.65 0.26
N MET A 112 11.10 3.66 0.60
CA MET A 112 11.63 4.59 1.59
C MET A 112 11.44 6.05 1.15
N LEU A 113 11.67 6.38 -0.12
CA LEU A 113 11.41 7.72 -0.66
C LEU A 113 9.93 8.10 -0.57
N HIS A 114 9.02 7.16 -0.82
CA HIS A 114 7.59 7.39 -0.64
C HIS A 114 7.26 7.71 0.83
N VAL A 115 7.72 6.89 1.78
CA VAL A 115 7.53 7.14 3.22
C VAL A 115 8.07 8.52 3.62
N LEU A 116 9.25 8.91 3.14
CA LEU A 116 9.82 10.23 3.42
C LEU A 116 8.96 11.38 2.86
N ARG A 117 8.39 11.22 1.65
CA ARG A 117 7.47 12.22 1.07
C ARG A 117 6.18 12.34 1.87
N SER A 118 5.61 11.21 2.28
CA SER A 118 4.40 11.16 3.11
C SER A 118 4.61 11.85 4.46
N ILE A 119 5.72 11.54 5.15
CA ILE A 119 6.11 12.21 6.41
C ILE A 119 6.27 13.71 6.19
N ARG A 120 6.98 14.14 5.13
CA ARG A 120 7.15 15.56 4.82
C ARG A 120 5.81 16.28 4.66
N ARG A 121 4.86 15.69 3.94
CA ARG A 121 3.51 16.26 3.77
C ARG A 121 2.76 16.34 5.09
N SER A 122 2.80 15.29 5.90
CA SER A 122 2.20 15.29 7.24
C SER A 122 2.77 16.41 8.11
N VAL A 123 4.09 16.61 8.09
CA VAL A 123 4.74 17.71 8.83
C VAL A 123 4.29 19.09 8.33
N LEU A 124 4.16 19.29 7.02
CA LEU A 124 3.66 20.55 6.47
C LEU A 124 2.20 20.83 6.87
N LEU A 125 1.35 19.81 6.87
CA LEU A 125 -0.04 19.93 7.33
C LEU A 125 -0.12 20.26 8.83
N MET A 126 0.70 19.62 9.66
CA MET A 126 0.80 19.94 11.08
C MET A 126 1.27 21.39 11.29
N HIS A 127 2.24 21.85 10.52
CA HIS A 127 2.73 23.22 10.59
C HIS A 127 1.63 24.23 10.23
N ALA A 128 0.93 24.02 9.11
CA ALA A 128 -0.16 24.88 8.69
C ALA A 128 -1.31 24.93 9.72
N ALA A 129 -1.63 23.78 10.35
CA ALA A 129 -2.62 23.73 11.41
C ALA A 129 -2.18 24.51 12.67
N LEU A 130 -0.90 24.42 13.05
CA LEU A 130 -0.36 25.17 14.19
C LEU A 130 -0.33 26.68 13.93
N GLU A 131 0.04 27.12 12.74
CA GLU A 131 -0.03 28.53 12.34
C GLU A 131 -1.46 29.07 12.38
N GLY A 132 -2.44 28.27 11.92
CA GLY A 132 -3.85 28.61 12.03
C GLY A 132 -4.35 28.78 13.47
N LEU A 133 -3.86 27.95 14.40
CA LEU A 133 -4.17 28.08 15.82
C LEU A 133 -3.49 29.30 16.44
N GLN A 134 -2.23 29.55 16.11
CA GLN A 134 -1.47 30.68 16.65
C GLN A 134 -2.08 32.03 16.22
N THR A 135 -2.48 32.15 14.96
CA THR A 135 -3.18 33.34 14.46
C THR A 135 -4.54 33.56 15.12
N GLY A 136 -5.26 32.48 15.48
CA GLY A 136 -6.50 32.56 16.24
C GLY A 136 -6.32 33.00 17.69
N VAL A 137 -5.18 32.67 18.32
CA VAL A 137 -4.86 33.10 19.70
C VAL A 137 -4.58 34.61 19.76
N ASP A 138 -3.87 35.15 18.75
CA ASP A 138 -3.49 36.57 18.71
C ASP A 138 -4.67 37.50 18.37
N GLN A 139 -5.73 36.99 17.72
CA GLN A 139 -6.94 37.80 17.43
C GLN A 139 -7.85 37.99 18.64
N GLY A 140 -7.49 37.44 19.80
CA GLY A 140 -8.19 37.65 21.06
C GLY A 140 -9.51 36.87 21.12
N PHE A 141 -9.67 36.11 22.21
CA PHE A 141 -10.97 35.62 22.67
C PHE A 141 -11.90 36.82 22.91
N HIS A 142 -12.53 37.33 21.85
CA HIS A 142 -13.79 38.05 21.97
C HIS A 142 -14.86 36.97 22.07
N ASP A 143 -15.56 36.90 23.21
CA ASP A 143 -16.42 35.82 23.73
C ASP A 143 -17.58 35.31 22.84
N ASP A 144 -17.65 35.63 21.56
CA ASP A 144 -18.68 35.13 20.64
C ASP A 144 -18.15 33.94 19.82
N LEU A 145 -18.20 32.75 20.42
CA LEU A 145 -17.83 31.45 19.82
C LEU A 145 -18.58 31.17 18.49
N PRO A 146 -17.90 31.18 17.32
CA PRO A 146 -18.50 30.77 16.06
C PRO A 146 -18.43 29.24 15.90
N SER A 147 -19.56 28.63 15.55
CA SER A 147 -19.75 27.19 15.29
C SER A 147 -19.07 26.67 14.00
N MET A 148 -17.89 27.18 13.64
CA MET A 148 -17.34 27.10 12.27
C MET A 148 -16.27 26.03 12.03
N ILE A 149 -15.89 25.21 13.03
CA ILE A 149 -15.03 24.05 12.75
C ILE A 149 -15.89 22.90 12.21
N SER A 150 -16.29 23.02 10.95
CA SER A 150 -16.81 21.89 10.19
C SER A 150 -15.65 20.97 9.81
N PRO A 151 -15.69 19.68 10.17
CA PRO A 151 -14.58 18.76 9.97
C PRO A 151 -14.50 18.32 8.49
N GLN A 152 -13.79 19.10 7.68
CA GLN A 152 -13.37 18.75 6.31
C GLN A 152 -12.00 18.05 6.33
N THR A 153 -11.82 17.01 7.17
CA THR A 153 -10.61 16.17 7.16
C THR A 153 -10.99 14.71 6.95
N SER A 154 -11.08 14.30 5.67
CA SER A 154 -11.22 12.89 5.26
C SER A 154 -10.15 11.98 5.87
N ILE A 155 -8.96 12.51 6.18
CA ILE A 155 -7.86 11.76 6.78
C ILE A 155 -8.22 11.21 8.18
N PHE A 156 -9.08 11.86 8.96
CA PHE A 156 -9.48 11.34 10.28
C PHE A 156 -10.53 10.23 10.21
N LYS A 157 -11.26 10.08 9.11
CA LYS A 157 -12.24 9.00 8.94
C LYS A 157 -11.58 7.65 8.73
N GLU A 158 -10.46 7.62 8.01
CA GLU A 158 -9.76 6.37 7.68
C GLU A 158 -8.93 5.83 8.84
N TYR A 159 -8.23 6.69 9.59
CA TYR A 159 -7.34 6.26 10.68
C TYR A 159 -7.98 6.31 12.09
N GLY A 160 -9.16 6.92 12.24
CA GLY A 160 -9.89 7.00 13.52
C GLY A 160 -10.22 5.64 14.17
N PRO A 161 -10.56 4.57 13.42
CA PRO A 161 -10.77 3.23 14.00
C PRO A 161 -9.48 2.57 14.49
N LEU A 162 -8.36 2.75 13.77
CA LEU A 162 -7.06 2.14 14.10
C LEU A 162 -6.45 2.76 15.36
N LEU A 163 -6.56 4.09 15.52
CA LEU A 163 -6.10 4.77 16.74
C LEU A 163 -6.94 4.37 17.97
N ARG A 164 -8.25 4.13 17.81
CA ARG A 164 -9.11 3.60 18.89
C ARG A 164 -8.74 2.16 19.29
N GLN A 165 -8.32 1.31 18.34
CA GLN A 165 -7.80 -0.03 18.65
C GLN A 165 -6.44 0.00 19.35
N ALA A 166 -5.56 0.96 19.02
CA ALA A 166 -4.25 1.09 19.65
C ALA A 166 -4.35 1.55 21.12
N VAL A 167 -5.26 2.47 21.43
CA VAL A 167 -5.49 2.94 22.81
C VAL A 167 -6.12 1.85 23.67
N THR A 168 -7.10 1.10 23.15
CA THR A 168 -7.74 0.00 23.90
C THR A 168 -6.80 -1.18 24.17
N ARG A 169 -5.80 -1.44 23.31
CA ARG A 169 -4.78 -2.48 23.58
C ARG A 169 -3.83 -2.12 24.72
N ARG A 170 -3.56 -0.83 24.96
CA ARG A 170 -2.69 -0.39 26.07
C ARG A 170 -3.34 -0.67 27.42
N ASP A 171 -4.64 -0.39 27.54
CA ASP A 171 -5.41 -0.70 28.76
C ASP A 171 -5.62 -2.20 28.98
N ALA A 172 -5.72 -2.99 27.91
CA ALA A 172 -5.83 -4.45 28.02
C ALA A 172 -4.50 -5.12 28.46
N SER A 173 -3.36 -4.60 28.00
CA SER A 173 -2.04 -5.08 28.42
C SER A 173 -1.75 -4.76 29.90
N GLU A 174 -2.22 -3.62 30.40
CA GLU A 174 -2.03 -3.25 31.80
C GLU A 174 -2.86 -4.12 32.75
N ARG A 175 -4.06 -4.56 32.33
CA ARG A 175 -4.89 -5.48 33.11
C ARG A 175 -4.36 -6.92 33.16
N ALA A 176 -3.56 -7.35 32.18
CA ALA A 176 -2.99 -8.70 32.15
C ALA A 176 -1.83 -8.91 33.16
N SER A 177 -1.37 -7.85 33.84
CA SER A 177 -0.28 -7.91 34.82
C SER A 177 -0.76 -8.22 36.24
N THR A 178 -2.07 -8.42 36.46
CA THR A 178 -2.56 -8.91 37.75
C THR A 178 -2.36 -10.43 37.83
N PRO A 179 -1.61 -10.94 38.82
CA PRO A 179 -1.33 -12.36 38.94
C PRO A 179 -2.64 -13.14 39.17
N PRO A 180 -2.88 -14.24 38.44
CA PRO A 180 -4.11 -15.01 38.54
C PRO A 180 -4.22 -15.64 39.95
N THR A 181 -5.30 -15.31 40.65
CA THR A 181 -5.67 -15.95 41.92
C THR A 181 -5.69 -17.47 41.75
N PRO A 182 -5.02 -18.26 42.61
CA PRO A 182 -4.87 -19.69 42.44
C PRO A 182 -6.23 -20.40 42.45
N ARG A 183 -6.66 -20.85 41.26
CA ARG A 183 -7.84 -21.71 41.08
C ARG A 183 -7.58 -23.07 41.74
N ARG A 184 -8.40 -23.41 42.73
CA ARG A 184 -8.48 -24.75 43.33
C ARG A 184 -8.60 -25.81 42.23
N ARG A 185 -7.60 -26.70 42.16
CA ARG A 185 -7.59 -27.90 41.32
C ARG A 185 -8.83 -28.74 41.61
N ARG A 186 -9.77 -28.78 40.67
CA ARG A 186 -10.76 -29.86 40.57
C ARG A 186 -10.06 -31.07 39.94
N THR A 187 -10.06 -32.17 40.67
CA THR A 187 -9.61 -33.49 40.25
C THR A 187 -10.38 -33.98 39.02
N PRO A 188 -9.72 -34.54 38.00
CA PRO A 188 -10.38 -35.10 36.83
C PRO A 188 -11.06 -36.43 37.19
N ALA A 189 -12.33 -36.54 36.83
CA ALA A 189 -13.12 -37.76 36.90
C ALA A 189 -12.64 -38.76 35.82
N ALA A 190 -12.70 -40.04 36.19
CA ALA A 190 -12.16 -41.18 35.46
C ALA A 190 -12.79 -41.39 34.06
N PRO A 191 -12.06 -42.01 33.10
CA PRO A 191 -12.60 -42.33 31.78
C PRO A 191 -13.50 -43.58 31.86
N GLN A 192 -14.77 -43.41 31.50
CA GLN A 192 -15.67 -44.53 31.21
C GLN A 192 -15.28 -45.17 29.88
N GLN A 193 -14.82 -46.42 29.97
CA GLN A 193 -14.71 -47.34 28.85
C GLN A 193 -16.12 -47.63 28.30
N GLN A 194 -16.36 -47.36 27.02
CA GLN A 194 -17.43 -48.02 26.28
C GLN A 194 -16.82 -48.83 25.14
N ALA A 195 -16.91 -50.13 25.34
CA ALA A 195 -16.67 -51.18 24.38
C ALA A 195 -17.87 -51.36 23.45
N ARG A 196 -17.65 -52.19 22.40
CA ARG A 196 -18.63 -52.85 21.49
C ARG A 196 -19.02 -52.00 20.27
N THR A 197 -19.14 -52.51 19.05
CA THR A 197 -19.13 -53.86 18.43
C THR A 197 -19.08 -53.62 16.91
N ARG A 198 -18.20 -54.26 16.13
CA ARG A 198 -18.39 -55.51 15.36
C ARG A 198 -19.50 -55.48 14.28
N ALA A 199 -19.10 -55.89 13.07
CA ALA A 199 -19.83 -56.37 11.87
C ALA A 199 -19.66 -55.41 10.67
N GLY A 200 -19.25 -55.81 9.46
CA GLY A 200 -19.04 -57.14 8.88
C GLY A 200 -19.63 -57.21 7.47
N ALA A 201 -18.81 -56.93 6.43
CA ALA A 201 -18.87 -57.38 5.02
C ALA A 201 -20.19 -57.13 4.21
N PRO A 202 -20.33 -57.53 2.92
CA PRO A 202 -19.37 -57.90 1.85
C PRO A 202 -19.59 -57.09 0.52
N SER A 203 -18.60 -57.03 -0.39
CA SER A 203 -18.60 -57.64 -1.75
C SER A 203 -19.87 -57.45 -2.58
N GLU A 204 -19.76 -56.85 -3.77
CA GLU A 204 -20.38 -57.34 -5.02
C GLU A 204 -19.79 -56.63 -6.26
N VAL A 205 -19.16 -57.47 -7.11
CA VAL A 205 -19.15 -57.52 -8.59
C VAL A 205 -18.51 -56.39 -9.39
#